data_AF-A0A7Y6ZK80-F1
#
_entry.id   AF-A0A7Y6ZK80-F1
#
_cell.length_a   1.000
_cell.length_b   1.000
_cell.length_c   1.000
_cell.angle_alpha   90.00
_cell.angle_beta   90.00
_cell.angle_gamma   90.00
#
_symmetry.space_group_name_H-M   'P 1'
#
loop_
_entity.id
_entity.type
_entity.pdbx_description
1 polymer ?
#
loop_
_entity_poly.entity_id
_entity_poly.type
_entity_poly.pdbx_seq_one_letter_code
_entity_poly.pdbx_strand_id
1 'polypeptide(L)' 'TTYQIQAIPASYLIDPDGKIIAKDLRGPTLERKLEELFGK' A
#
# COMPACT_ATOMS: atom_id res chain seq x y z
N THR A 1 -23.54 -6.98 -3.19
CA THR A 1 -22.87 -6.74 -1.90
C THR A 1 -21.38 -6.77 -2.13
N THR A 2 -20.85 -5.66 -2.63
CA THR A 2 -19.51 -5.57 -3.19
C THR A 2 -18.67 -4.73 -2.22
N TYR A 3 -17.53 -5.28 -1.79
CA TYR A 3 -16.60 -4.73 -0.80
C TYR A 3 -17.06 -4.87 0.66
N GLN A 4 -16.76 -6.04 1.23
CA GLN A 4 -16.75 -6.30 2.68
C GLN A 4 -15.63 -5.50 3.36
N ILE A 5 -15.79 -4.17 3.44
CA ILE A 5 -14.85 -3.26 4.11
C ILE A 5 -15.02 -3.45 5.63
N GLN A 6 -14.12 -4.21 6.26
CA GLN A 6 -14.16 -4.51 7.71
C GLN A 6 -13.42 -3.48 8.57
N ALA A 7 -12.56 -2.64 7.99
CA ALA A 7 -11.88 -1.56 8.68
C ALA A 7 -11.50 -0.43 7.71
N ILE A 8 -11.80 0.80 8.10
CA ILE A 8 -11.37 2.04 7.46
C ILE A 8 -10.41 2.73 8.43
N PRO A 9 -9.27 3.32 7.98
CA PRO A 9 -8.68 3.31 6.64
C PRO A 9 -7.55 2.26 6.51
N ALA A 10 -7.41 1.64 5.33
CA ALA A 10 -6.27 0.77 4.98
C ALA A 10 -5.61 1.30 3.69
N SER A 11 -4.31 1.55 3.73
CA SER A 11 -3.53 2.07 2.60
C SER A 11 -2.97 0.90 1.77
N TYR A 12 -3.14 0.92 0.45
CA TYR A 12 -2.60 -0.09 -0.45
C TYR A 12 -1.70 0.56 -1.50
N LEU A 13 -0.52 -0.02 -1.71
CA LEU A 13 0.41 0.40 -2.75
C LEU A 13 0.29 -0.58 -3.91
N ILE A 14 0.04 -0.06 -5.11
CA ILE A 14 -0.23 -0.84 -6.32
C ILE A 14 0.83 -0.51 -7.36
N ASP A 15 1.41 -1.55 -7.96
CA ASP A 15 2.35 -1.46 -9.06
C ASP A 15 1.62 -1.18 -10.40
N PRO A 16 2.24 -0.60 -11.43
CA PRO A 16 1.64 -0.44 -12.77
C PRO A 16 1.07 -1.72 -13.39
N ASP A 17 1.54 -2.90 -13.01
CA ASP A 17 0.94 -4.20 -13.43
C ASP A 17 -0.37 -4.54 -12.70
N GLY A 18 -0.84 -3.68 -11.78
CA GLY A 18 -2.03 -3.89 -10.96
C GLY A 18 -1.81 -4.83 -9.76
N LYS A 19 -0.56 -5.20 -9.47
CA LYS A 19 -0.21 -6.02 -8.30
C LYS A 19 -0.11 -5.18 -7.04
N ILE A 20 -0.67 -5.68 -5.94
CA ILE A 20 -0.54 -5.06 -4.62
C ILE A 20 0.85 -5.39 -4.07
N ILE A 21 1.70 -4.37 -3.99
CA ILE A 21 3.08 -4.50 -3.49
C ILE A 21 3.20 -4.15 -2.00
N ALA A 22 2.18 -3.48 -1.43
CA ALA A 22 2.07 -3.31 0.01
C ALA A 22 0.64 -3.01 0.47
N LYS A 23 0.33 -3.36 1.71
CA LYS A 23 -0.96 -3.11 2.38
C LYS A 23 -0.76 -2.63 3.81
N ASP A 24 -1.65 -1.78 4.29
CA ASP A 24 -1.65 -1.14 5.61
C ASP A 24 -0.34 -0.37 5.94
N LEU A 25 0.27 0.25 4.94
CA LEU A 25 1.44 1.08 5.15
C LEU A 25 1.06 2.39 5.86
N ARG A 26 1.70 2.67 7.00
CA ARG A 26 1.56 3.91 7.76
C ARG A 26 2.91 4.41 8.26
N GLY A 27 3.06 5.74 8.30
CA GLY A 27 4.24 6.43 8.82
C GLY A 27 5.55 5.87 8.24
N PRO A 28 6.51 5.45 9.08
CA PRO A 28 7.86 5.08 8.64
C PRO A 28 7.87 3.84 7.74
N THR A 29 6.85 2.97 7.82
CA THR A 29 6.75 1.79 6.94
C THR A 29 6.34 2.19 5.52
N LEU A 30 5.56 3.26 5.37
CA LEU A 30 5.24 3.82 4.05
C LEU A 30 6.48 4.46 3.43
N GLU A 31 7.18 5.30 4.19
CA GLU A 31 8.39 5.98 3.73
C GLU A 31 9.46 4.98 3.29
N ARG A 32 9.77 3.95 4.10
CA ARG A 32 10.74 2.92 3.71
C ARG A 32 10.34 2.16 2.45
N LYS A 33 9.05 1.88 2.24
CA LYS A 33 8.61 1.15 1.05
C LYS A 33 8.67 2.02 -0.21
N LEU A 34 8.42 3.32 -0.07
CA LEU A 34 8.61 4.29 -1.14
C LEU A 34 10.09 4.46 -1.47
N GLU A 35 10.97 4.52 -0.46
CA GLU A 35 12.42 4.52 -0.66
C GLU A 35 12.91 3.24 -1.35
N GLU A 36 12.41 2.06 -0.99
CA GLU A 36 12.80 0.81 -1.67
C GLU A 36 12.35 0.74 -3.13
N LEU A 37 11.30 1.48 -3.51
CA LEU A 37 10.72 1.46 -4.86
C LEU A 37 11.21 2.61 -5.75
N PHE A 38 11.49 3.78 -5.17
CA PHE A 38 11.85 5.01 -5.89
C PHE A 38 13.23 5.56 -5.50
N GLY A 39 13.79 5.10 -4.38
CA GLY A 39 15.15 5.39 -3.93
C GLY A 39 16.14 4.45 -4.59
N LYS A 40 16.58 4.85 -5.77
CA LYS A 40 17.81 4.50 -6.49
C LYS A 40 18.61 3.25 -6.05
#